data_AF-A0A522XZD2-F1
#
_entry.id   AF-A0A522XZD2-F1
#
_cell.length_a   1.000
_cell.length_b   1.000
_cell.length_c   1.000
_cell.angle_alpha   90.00
_cell.angle_beta   90.00
_cell.angle_gamma   90.00
#
_symmetry.space_group_name_H-M   'P 1'
#
loop_
_entity.id
_entity.type
_entity.pdbx_description
1 polymer ?
#
loop_
_entity_poly.entity_id
_entity_poly.type
_entity_poly.pdbx_seq_one_letter_code
_entity_poly.pdbx_strand_id
1 'polypeptide(L)'
;MNNEVQALIQQLSQKGNEPAPPEVQAQFQQIAQSAPPEVLSQGLQDAFNSDRTPPFAQMVAQLFGQADGQQKSGILGALLGGLGGAAHPALAQAGINANANPEQATQLSTGQVEQIAQQAEQADPGIVGQMSQFYARHPVLVKSLGGMAMALVLGRMRSGG
;
A
#
# COMPACT_ATOMS: atom_id res chain seq x y z
N MET A 1 -17.90 -19.19 -1.98
CA MET A 1 -17.20 -18.10 -1.27
C MET A 1 -16.03 -18.56 -0.39
N ASN A 2 -16.20 -19.27 0.74
CA ASN A 2 -15.05 -19.54 1.63
C ASN A 2 -13.92 -20.42 1.03
N ASN A 3 -14.24 -21.42 0.19
CA ASN A 3 -13.23 -22.29 -0.42
C ASN A 3 -12.42 -21.59 -1.53
N GLU A 4 -13.04 -20.70 -2.30
CA GLU A 4 -12.41 -19.97 -3.41
C GLU A 4 -11.40 -18.94 -2.88
N VAL A 5 -11.80 -18.17 -1.85
CA VAL A 5 -10.90 -17.23 -1.17
C VAL A 5 -9.71 -17.97 -0.53
N GLN A 6 -9.92 -19.19 -0.02
CA GLN A 6 -8.84 -19.99 0.55
C GLN A 6 -7.86 -20.50 -0.50
N ALA A 7 -8.33 -20.93 -1.68
CA ALA A 7 -7.48 -21.29 -2.81
C ALA A 7 -6.67 -20.07 -3.30
N LEU A 8 -7.32 -18.90 -3.35
CA LEU A 8 -6.69 -17.64 -3.72
C LEU A 8 -5.55 -17.26 -2.76
N ILE A 9 -5.79 -17.31 -1.44
CA ILE A 9 -4.76 -17.07 -0.41
C ILE A 9 -3.58 -18.01 -0.58
N GLN A 10 -3.81 -19.30 -0.86
CA GLN A 10 -2.73 -20.27 -1.06
C GLN A 10 -1.91 -19.96 -2.31
N GLN A 11 -2.56 -19.60 -3.42
CA GLN A 11 -1.89 -19.24 -4.66
C GLN A 11 -1.06 -17.96 -4.52
N LEU A 12 -1.60 -16.98 -3.81
CA LEU A 12 -0.94 -15.71 -3.50
C LEU A 12 0.25 -15.89 -2.55
N SER A 13 0.11 -16.74 -1.53
CA SER A 13 1.19 -17.06 -0.59
C SER A 13 2.38 -17.74 -1.29
N GLN A 14 2.12 -18.55 -2.33
CA GLN A 14 3.16 -19.18 -3.14
C GLN A 14 3.94 -18.17 -4.00
N LYS A 15 3.32 -17.05 -4.38
CA LYS A 15 3.98 -15.97 -5.15
C LYS A 15 4.89 -15.09 -4.29
N GLY A 16 4.69 -15.03 -2.98
CA GLY A 16 5.49 -14.16 -2.11
C GLY A 16 5.38 -12.69 -2.54
N ASN A 17 6.53 -12.03 -2.79
CA ASN A 17 6.55 -10.62 -3.19
C ASN A 17 6.32 -10.40 -4.69
N GLU A 18 6.18 -11.46 -5.49
CA GLU A 18 5.93 -11.31 -6.93
C GLU A 18 4.50 -10.80 -7.20
N PRO A 19 4.30 -10.02 -8.28
CA PRO A 19 2.98 -9.66 -8.75
C PRO A 19 2.14 -10.91 -9.01
N ALA A 20 0.89 -10.90 -8.53
CA ALA A 20 -0.03 -11.99 -8.82
C ALA A 20 -0.45 -11.99 -10.30
N PRO A 21 -0.87 -13.13 -10.87
CA PRO A 21 -1.45 -13.17 -12.22
C PRO A 21 -2.64 -12.22 -12.37
N PRO A 22 -2.91 -11.67 -13.58
CA PRO A 22 -4.02 -10.76 -13.81
C PRO A 22 -5.38 -11.31 -13.35
N GLU A 23 -5.62 -12.61 -13.48
CA GLU A 23 -6.85 -13.25 -13.05
C GLU A 23 -7.00 -13.22 -11.52
N VAL A 24 -5.91 -13.46 -10.80
CA VAL A 24 -5.84 -13.42 -9.34
C VAL A 24 -6.04 -12.00 -8.83
N GLN A 25 -5.42 -11.02 -9.48
CA GLN A 25 -5.63 -9.60 -9.19
C GLN A 25 -7.09 -9.19 -9.38
N ALA A 26 -7.74 -9.65 -10.46
CA ALA A 26 -9.15 -9.36 -10.72
C ALA A 26 -10.07 -9.98 -9.66
N GLN A 27 -9.80 -11.22 -9.24
CA GLN A 27 -10.55 -11.88 -8.16
C GLN A 27 -10.39 -11.13 -6.82
N PHE A 28 -9.16 -10.76 -6.47
CA PHE A 28 -8.90 -9.93 -5.30
C PHE A 28 -9.69 -8.62 -5.37
N GLN A 29 -9.64 -7.92 -6.51
CA GLN A 29 -10.32 -6.64 -6.70
C GLN A 29 -11.85 -6.78 -6.57
N GLN A 30 -12.44 -7.85 -7.09
CA GLN A 30 -13.88 -8.13 -6.96
C GLN A 30 -14.29 -8.36 -5.50
N ILE A 31 -13.49 -9.09 -4.73
CA ILE A 31 -13.71 -9.32 -3.29
C ILE A 31 -13.56 -8.00 -2.54
N ALA A 32 -12.48 -7.25 -2.80
CA ALA A 32 -12.19 -5.98 -2.14
C ALA A 32 -13.26 -4.91 -2.41
N GLN A 33 -13.80 -4.84 -3.63
CA GLN A 33 -14.91 -3.94 -3.97
C GLN A 33 -16.23 -4.32 -3.29
N SER A 34 -16.43 -5.60 -2.97
CA SER A 34 -17.63 -6.08 -2.29
C SER A 34 -17.53 -5.98 -0.76
N ALA A 35 -16.32 -5.80 -0.24
CA ALA A 35 -16.05 -5.72 1.19
C ALA A 35 -16.26 -4.30 1.74
N PRO A 36 -16.65 -4.14 3.02
CA PRO A 36 -16.65 -2.84 3.67
C PRO A 36 -15.25 -2.20 3.65
N PRO A 37 -15.12 -0.90 3.34
CA PRO A 37 -13.82 -0.20 3.31
C PRO A 37 -13.00 -0.36 4.58
N GLU A 38 -13.67 -0.43 5.74
CA GLU A 38 -13.04 -0.61 7.06
C GLU A 38 -12.38 -1.98 7.20
N VAL A 39 -13.02 -3.03 6.67
CA VAL A 39 -12.49 -4.41 6.69
C VAL A 39 -11.28 -4.52 5.76
N LEU A 40 -11.36 -3.88 4.59
CA LEU A 40 -10.23 -3.79 3.66
C LEU A 40 -9.06 -2.99 4.24
N SER A 41 -9.33 -1.84 4.88
CA SER A 41 -8.27 -1.02 5.49
C SER A 41 -7.59 -1.75 6.64
N GLN A 42 -8.34 -2.48 7.48
CA GLN A 42 -7.75 -3.31 8.53
C GLN A 42 -6.87 -4.41 7.96
N GLY A 43 -7.33 -5.10 6.90
CA GLY A 43 -6.51 -6.11 6.23
C GLY A 43 -5.23 -5.56 5.62
N LEU A 44 -5.28 -4.35 5.05
CA LEU A 44 -4.11 -3.64 4.53
C LEU A 44 -3.15 -3.22 5.64
N GLN A 45 -3.68 -2.74 6.76
CA GLN A 45 -2.89 -2.36 7.92
C GLN A 45 -2.18 -3.58 8.52
N ASP A 46 -2.88 -4.70 8.64
CA ASP A 46 -2.29 -5.96 9.13
C ASP A 46 -1.23 -6.48 8.16
N ALA A 47 -1.46 -6.36 6.84
CA ALA A 47 -0.45 -6.69 5.84
C ALA A 47 0.78 -5.78 5.98
N PHE A 48 0.61 -4.47 6.11
CA PHE A 48 1.72 -3.54 6.24
C PHE A 48 2.54 -3.72 7.52
N ASN A 49 1.91 -4.14 8.62
CA ASN A 49 2.56 -4.41 9.89
C ASN A 49 3.05 -5.85 10.03
N SER A 50 2.93 -6.69 8.99
CA SER A 50 3.28 -8.11 9.10
C SER A 50 4.78 -8.34 8.95
N ASP A 51 5.35 -9.16 9.83
CA ASP A 51 6.73 -9.66 9.67
C ASP A 51 6.91 -10.56 8.43
N ARG A 52 5.80 -10.98 7.80
CA ARG A 52 5.80 -11.81 6.58
C ARG A 52 5.79 -11.01 5.29
N THR A 53 5.62 -9.70 5.37
CA THR A 53 5.75 -8.78 4.22
C THR A 53 7.07 -8.02 4.32
N PRO A 54 7.53 -7.40 3.22
CA PRO A 54 8.60 -6.41 3.30
C PRO A 54 8.23 -5.29 4.29
N PRO A 55 9.20 -4.48 4.76
CA PRO A 55 8.91 -3.29 5.55
C PRO A 55 7.94 -2.33 4.84
N PHE A 56 7.15 -1.59 5.62
CA PHE A 56 6.15 -0.63 5.11
C PHE A 56 6.75 0.30 4.05
N ALA A 57 7.88 0.93 4.35
CA ALA A 57 8.58 1.82 3.43
C ALA A 57 8.90 1.16 2.07
N GLN A 58 9.40 -0.08 2.11
CA GLN A 58 9.75 -0.84 0.91
C GLN A 58 8.50 -1.21 0.09
N MET A 59 7.40 -1.58 0.76
CA MET A 59 6.13 -1.83 0.07
C MET A 59 5.62 -0.56 -0.62
N VAL A 60 5.61 0.58 0.07
CA VAL A 60 5.17 1.85 -0.52
C VAL A 60 6.04 2.25 -1.71
N ALA A 61 7.36 2.06 -1.61
CA ALA A 61 8.30 2.32 -2.71
C ALA A 61 8.05 1.41 -3.93
N GLN A 62 7.77 0.12 -3.71
CA GLN A 62 7.42 -0.82 -4.78
C GLN A 62 6.11 -0.43 -5.47
N LEU A 63 5.08 -0.08 -4.69
CA LEU A 63 3.81 0.40 -5.22
C LEU A 63 3.99 1.66 -6.05
N PHE A 64 4.80 2.58 -5.55
CA PHE A 64 5.12 3.81 -6.26
C PHE A 64 5.89 3.56 -7.57
N GLY A 65 6.79 2.57 -7.60
CA GLY A 65 7.50 2.18 -8.82
C GLY A 65 6.58 1.62 -9.91
N GLN A 66 5.49 0.95 -9.52
CA GLN A 66 4.51 0.36 -10.43
C GLN A 66 3.33 1.30 -10.75
N ALA A 67 3.21 2.40 -10.03
CA ALA A 67 2.11 3.35 -10.15
C ALA A 67 2.23 4.25 -11.39
N ASP A 68 1.09 4.60 -11.98
CA ASP A 68 0.99 5.66 -12.99
C ASP A 68 1.11 7.07 -12.36
N GLY A 69 1.17 8.13 -13.17
CA GLY A 69 1.38 9.49 -12.66
C GLY A 69 0.30 9.98 -11.68
N GLN A 70 -0.96 9.58 -11.86
CA GLN A 70 -2.05 9.94 -10.96
C GLN A 70 -2.01 9.11 -9.67
N GLN A 71 -1.57 7.86 -9.77
CA GLN A 71 -1.40 6.99 -8.63
C GLN A 71 -0.20 7.41 -7.76
N LYS A 72 0.93 7.77 -8.38
CA LYS A 72 2.12 8.31 -7.70
C LYS A 72 1.80 9.56 -6.90
N SER A 73 1.02 10.47 -7.50
CA SER A 73 0.60 11.70 -6.83
C SER A 73 -0.31 11.45 -5.63
N GLY A 74 -1.22 10.48 -5.73
CA GLY A 74 -2.05 10.03 -4.61
C GLY A 74 -1.25 9.41 -3.48
N ILE A 75 -0.30 8.51 -3.78
CA ILE A 75 0.58 7.86 -2.79
C ILE A 75 1.38 8.92 -2.01
N LEU A 76 1.98 9.88 -2.71
CA LEU A 76 2.70 10.96 -2.05
C LEU A 76 1.78 11.87 -1.26
N GLY A 77 0.61 12.24 -1.81
CA GLY A 77 -0.36 13.05 -1.08
C GLY A 77 -0.77 12.42 0.24
N ALA A 78 -0.96 11.09 0.27
CA ALA A 78 -1.27 10.35 1.48
C ALA A 78 -0.09 10.31 2.48
N LEU A 79 1.13 10.06 2.01
CA LEU A 79 2.34 10.12 2.84
C LEU A 79 2.57 11.53 3.44
N LEU A 80 2.43 12.57 2.61
CA LEU A 80 2.57 13.96 3.01
C LEU A 80 1.48 14.37 3.98
N GLY A 81 0.24 13.92 3.75
CA GLY A 81 -0.89 14.17 4.63
C GLY A 81 -0.65 13.66 6.05
N GLY A 82 -0.14 12.44 6.20
CA GLY A 82 0.14 11.89 7.52
C GLY A 82 1.44 12.38 8.16
N LEU A 83 2.38 12.90 7.36
CA LEU A 83 3.49 13.71 7.85
C LEU A 83 3.06 15.11 8.35
N GLY A 84 1.78 15.48 8.24
CA GLY A 84 1.31 16.82 8.61
C GLY A 84 1.61 17.89 7.56
N GLY A 85 1.98 17.49 6.33
CA GLY A 85 2.15 18.36 5.17
C GLY A 85 3.57 18.37 4.57
N ALA A 86 3.69 19.03 3.42
CA ALA A 86 4.94 19.08 2.64
C ALA A 86 6.10 19.86 3.31
N ALA A 87 5.84 20.56 4.42
CA ALA A 87 6.86 21.28 5.19
C ALA A 87 7.58 20.39 6.22
N HIS A 88 7.29 19.09 6.28
CA HIS A 88 7.87 18.21 7.28
C HIS A 88 9.41 18.07 7.09
N PRO A 89 10.23 18.20 8.15
CA PRO A 89 11.70 18.13 8.05
C PRO A 89 12.21 16.79 7.51
N ALA A 90 11.39 15.74 7.62
CA ALA A 90 11.61 14.44 6.97
C ALA A 90 11.86 14.54 5.46
N LEU A 91 11.10 15.41 4.79
CA LEU A 91 11.11 15.54 3.34
C LEU A 91 12.38 16.27 2.88
N ALA A 92 12.78 17.31 3.62
CA ALA A 92 14.04 18.00 3.39
C ALA A 92 15.24 17.05 3.56
N GLN A 93 15.21 16.14 4.54
CA GLN A 93 16.23 15.10 4.71
C GLN A 93 16.24 14.07 3.58
N ALA A 94 15.08 13.74 3.01
CA ALA A 94 14.95 12.91 1.82
C ALA A 94 15.31 13.65 0.51
N GLY A 95 15.76 14.92 0.59
CA GLY A 95 16.10 15.74 -0.58
C GLY A 95 14.89 16.19 -1.40
N ILE A 96 13.69 16.14 -0.79
CA ILE A 96 12.44 16.53 -1.41
C ILE A 96 12.12 17.94 -0.95
N ASN A 97 12.18 18.88 -1.90
CA ASN A 97 11.80 20.26 -1.64
C ASN A 97 10.32 20.30 -1.24
N ALA A 98 9.98 21.10 -0.22
CA ALA A 98 8.63 21.27 0.31
C ALA A 98 7.58 21.76 -0.72
N ASN A 99 8.01 22.08 -1.94
CA ASN A 99 7.17 22.34 -3.10
C ASN A 99 6.80 21.07 -3.89
N ALA A 100 6.92 19.89 -3.26
CA ALA A 100 6.51 18.58 -3.77
C ALA A 100 5.02 18.57 -4.15
N ASN A 101 4.72 19.19 -5.28
CA ASN A 101 3.42 19.15 -5.90
C ASN A 101 3.17 17.73 -6.43
N PRO A 102 1.90 17.30 -6.55
CA PRO A 102 1.55 16.02 -7.14
C PRO A 102 2.15 15.78 -8.53
N GLU A 103 2.55 16.83 -9.27
CA GLU A 103 3.27 16.71 -10.55
C GLU A 103 4.72 16.22 -10.39
N GLN A 104 5.41 16.59 -9.31
CA GLN A 104 6.76 16.12 -9.00
C GLN A 104 6.80 14.65 -8.58
N ALA A 105 5.63 14.06 -8.28
CA ALA A 105 5.48 12.64 -8.03
C ALA A 105 6.03 11.78 -9.16
N THR A 106 5.93 12.23 -10.40
CA THR A 106 6.44 11.47 -11.53
C THR A 106 7.97 11.45 -11.62
N GLN A 107 8.64 12.39 -10.94
CA GLN A 107 10.09 12.59 -11.00
C GLN A 107 10.84 11.94 -9.83
N LEU A 108 10.13 11.58 -8.75
CA LEU A 108 10.75 10.91 -7.61
C LEU A 108 11.13 9.48 -7.97
N SER A 109 12.28 9.05 -7.46
CA SER A 109 12.73 7.66 -7.52
C SER A 109 12.06 6.82 -6.44
N THR A 110 12.01 5.50 -6.64
CA THR A 110 11.50 4.56 -5.63
C THR A 110 12.26 4.67 -4.31
N GLY A 111 13.58 4.85 -4.36
CA GLY A 111 14.41 5.00 -3.16
C GLY A 111 14.11 6.29 -2.36
N GLN A 112 13.80 7.40 -3.04
CA GLN A 112 13.36 8.62 -2.34
C GLN A 112 12.03 8.39 -1.64
N VAL A 113 11.07 7.73 -2.29
CA VAL A 113 9.77 7.43 -1.69
C VAL A 113 9.90 6.46 -0.52
N GLU A 114 10.80 5.48 -0.61
CA GLU A 114 11.14 4.59 0.50
C GLU A 114 11.62 5.37 1.73
N GLN A 115 12.55 6.32 1.53
CA GLN A 115 13.06 7.16 2.62
C GLN A 115 11.97 8.05 3.23
N ILE A 116 11.08 8.64 2.41
CA ILE A 116 9.93 9.40 2.91
C ILE A 116 9.06 8.50 3.77
N ALA A 117 8.68 7.34 3.26
CA ALA A 117 7.77 6.42 3.94
C ALA A 117 8.37 5.91 5.24
N GLN A 118 9.66 5.61 5.26
CA GLN A 118 10.39 5.23 6.47
C GLN A 118 10.41 6.35 7.50
N GLN A 119 10.71 7.58 7.07
CA GLN A 119 10.74 8.72 7.98
C GLN A 119 9.33 9.10 8.46
N ALA A 120 8.31 8.90 7.62
CA ALA A 120 6.91 9.08 7.97
C ALA A 120 6.45 8.09 9.01
N GLU A 121 6.80 6.82 8.86
CA GLU A 121 6.52 5.77 9.84
C GLU A 121 7.22 6.04 11.17
N GLN A 122 8.47 6.52 11.15
CA GLN A 122 9.19 6.91 12.37
C GLN A 122 8.61 8.15 13.05
N ALA A 123 8.13 9.12 12.28
CA ALA A 123 7.55 10.36 12.82
C ALA A 123 6.12 10.15 13.33
N ASP A 124 5.31 9.38 12.61
CA ASP A 124 3.94 9.02 12.95
C ASP A 124 3.69 7.52 12.62
N PRO A 125 3.72 6.63 13.62
CA PRO A 125 3.34 5.22 13.43
C PRO A 125 1.91 5.05 12.89
N GLY A 126 1.04 6.05 13.08
CA GLY A 126 -0.32 6.10 12.53
C GLY A 126 -0.37 6.21 11.00
N ILE A 127 0.75 6.55 10.34
CA ILE A 127 0.84 6.63 8.87
C ILE A 127 0.38 5.33 8.20
N VAL A 128 0.68 4.18 8.82
CA VAL A 128 0.34 2.87 8.26
C VAL A 128 -1.17 2.72 8.17
N GLY A 129 -1.91 3.15 9.18
CA GLY A 129 -3.38 3.16 9.17
C GLY A 129 -3.95 4.14 8.15
N GLN A 130 -3.39 5.35 8.05
CA GLN A 130 -3.83 6.36 7.08
C GLN A 130 -3.62 5.89 5.64
N MET A 131 -2.45 5.31 5.34
CA MET A 131 -2.14 4.73 4.04
C MET A 131 -3.05 3.54 3.73
N SER A 132 -3.31 2.67 4.71
CA SER A 132 -4.24 1.56 4.56
C SER A 132 -5.64 2.04 4.19
N GLN A 133 -6.11 3.13 4.79
CA GLN A 133 -7.42 3.70 4.49
C GLN A 133 -7.46 4.39 3.14
N PHE A 134 -6.38 5.06 2.73
CA PHE A 134 -6.21 5.59 1.38
C PHE A 134 -6.30 4.47 0.34
N TYR A 135 -5.55 3.38 0.52
CA TYR A 135 -5.56 2.25 -0.40
C TYR A 135 -6.90 1.50 -0.41
N ALA A 136 -7.60 1.41 0.72
CA ALA A 136 -8.95 0.84 0.77
C ALA A 136 -9.95 1.64 -0.09
N ARG A 137 -9.76 2.96 -0.23
CA ARG A 137 -10.54 3.82 -1.13
C ARG A 137 -10.07 3.77 -2.57
N HIS A 138 -8.84 3.32 -2.81
CA HIS A 138 -8.23 3.18 -4.13
C HIS A 138 -7.84 1.72 -4.41
N PRO A 139 -8.79 0.77 -4.47
CA PRO A 139 -8.49 -0.66 -4.59
C PRO A 139 -7.71 -1.04 -5.86
N VAL A 140 -7.72 -0.18 -6.88
CA VAL A 140 -6.88 -0.34 -8.09
C VAL A 140 -5.38 -0.28 -7.78
N LEU A 141 -4.97 0.39 -6.71
CA LEU A 141 -3.59 0.45 -6.23
C LEU A 141 -3.21 -0.79 -5.43
N VAL A 142 -4.19 -1.50 -4.87
CA VAL A 142 -3.92 -2.67 -4.02
C VAL A 142 -3.52 -3.88 -4.86
N LYS A 143 -3.90 -3.95 -6.14
CA LYS A 143 -3.50 -5.07 -7.01
C LYS A 143 -1.98 -5.17 -7.25
N SER A 144 -1.23 -4.09 -7.01
CA SER A 144 0.24 -4.09 -7.07
C SER A 144 0.91 -4.42 -5.75
N LEU A 145 0.16 -4.54 -4.64
CA LEU A 145 0.65 -5.13 -3.40
C LEU A 145 0.90 -6.60 -3.70
N GLY A 146 2.17 -7.02 -3.82
CA GLY A 146 2.56 -8.37 -4.26
C GLY A 146 1.80 -9.51 -3.57
N GLY A 147 1.92 -10.74 -4.10
CA GLY A 147 1.09 -11.89 -3.73
C GLY A 147 0.85 -12.06 -2.22
N MET A 148 1.89 -11.97 -1.40
CA MET A 148 1.84 -12.15 0.05
C MET A 148 0.97 -11.10 0.75
N ALA A 149 1.06 -9.83 0.35
CA ALA A 149 0.25 -8.77 0.93
C ALA A 149 -1.24 -8.99 0.62
N MET A 150 -1.59 -9.32 -0.63
CA MET A 150 -2.96 -9.70 -0.99
C MET A 150 -3.44 -10.93 -0.21
N ALA A 151 -2.58 -11.94 0.01
CA ALA A 151 -2.92 -13.13 0.80
C ALA A 151 -3.27 -12.79 2.26
N LEU A 152 -2.50 -11.89 2.88
CA LEU A 152 -2.73 -11.44 4.26
C LEU A 152 -4.01 -10.62 4.37
N VAL A 153 -4.26 -9.70 3.43
CA VAL A 153 -5.50 -8.90 3.37
C VAL A 153 -6.71 -9.84 3.28
N LEU A 154 -6.72 -10.77 2.32
CA LEU A 154 -7.80 -11.76 2.17
C LEU A 154 -7.95 -12.65 3.41
N GLY A 155 -6.84 -13.08 4.00
CA GLY A 155 -6.82 -13.85 5.23
C GLY A 155 -7.49 -13.10 6.38
N ARG A 156 -7.23 -11.80 6.49
CA ARG A 156 -7.85 -10.94 7.49
C ARG A 156 -9.34 -10.73 7.23
N MET A 157 -9.73 -10.38 6.01
CA MET A 157 -11.15 -10.18 5.63
C MET A 157 -11.99 -11.43 5.91
N ARG A 158 -11.43 -12.62 5.66
CA ARG A 158 -12.09 -13.89 5.99
C ARG A 158 -12.22 -14.13 7.50
N SER A 159 -11.26 -13.66 8.30
CA SER A 159 -11.26 -13.84 9.76
C SER A 159 -12.05 -12.77 10.54
N GLY A 160 -12.34 -11.64 9.91
CA GLY A 160 -13.01 -10.48 10.51
C GLY A 160 -14.41 -10.20 9.95
N GLY A 161 -14.96 -11.12 9.15
CA GLY A 161 -16.33 -11.07 8.60
C GLY A 161 -17.27 -12.03 9.30
#